data_AF-A0A939BMB6-F1
#
_entry.id   AF-A0A939BMB6-F1
#
_cell.length_a   1.000
_cell.length_b   1.000
_cell.length_c   1.000
_cell.angle_alpha   90.00
_cell.angle_beta   90.00
_cell.angle_gamma   90.00
#
_symmetry.space_group_name_H-M   'P 1'
#
loop_
_entity.id
_entity.type
_entity.pdbx_description
1 polymer ?
#
loop_
_entity_poly.entity_id
_entity_poly.type
_entity_poly.pdbx_seq_one_letter_code
_entity_poly.pdbx_strand_id
1 'polypeptide(L)'
;MGLGFGLLVALLDIGKGVAAVKIAQMVLGQSSELLILLAGVMAIVGHNLSIFLKFDGGRGVATSVGVLGSLAPVEVLIVGAIWFTIILLTRYVSLGSITGAVILPILMFAFGKPNFIIIFGVLISAFVIYSHKDNINRLLNGNENKISWPND
;
A
#
# COMPACT_ATOMS: atom_id res chain seq x y z
N MET A 1 -15.28 -9.07 -11.55
CA MET A 1 -16.11 -8.13 -10.76
C MET A 1 -16.10 -6.79 -11.48
N GLY A 2 -17.21 -6.05 -11.49
CA GLY A 2 -17.24 -4.72 -12.10
C GLY A 2 -16.36 -3.71 -11.35
N LEU A 3 -15.91 -2.66 -12.05
CA LEU A 3 -15.03 -1.62 -11.52
C LEU A 3 -15.54 -1.01 -10.19
N GLY A 4 -16.85 -0.81 -10.06
CA GLY A 4 -17.47 -0.23 -8.86
C GLY A 4 -17.24 -1.05 -7.58
N PHE A 5 -17.33 -2.38 -7.66
CA PHE A 5 -17.07 -3.25 -6.51
C PHE A 5 -15.57 -3.26 -6.13
N GLY A 6 -14.69 -3.22 -7.13
CA GLY A 6 -13.24 -3.11 -6.90
C GLY A 6 -12.86 -1.83 -6.16
N LEU A 7 -13.44 -0.70 -6.57
CA LEU A 7 -13.22 0.59 -5.90
C LEU A 7 -13.76 0.59 -4.46
N LEU A 8 -14.95 0.03 -4.23
CA LEU A 8 -15.52 -0.05 -2.88
C LEU A 8 -14.62 -0.86 -1.94
N VAL A 9 -14.14 -2.02 -2.38
CA VAL A 9 -13.23 -2.86 -1.59
C VAL A 9 -11.92 -2.11 -1.30
N ALA A 10 -11.35 -1.44 -2.29
CA ALA A 10 -10.13 -0.64 -2.10
C ALA A 10 -10.33 0.49 -1.08
N LEU A 11 -11.47 1.19 -1.12
CA LEU A 11 -11.80 2.24 -0.14
C LEU A 11 -11.94 1.68 1.28
N LEU A 12 -12.58 0.51 1.44
CA LEU A 12 -12.69 -0.14 2.74
C LEU A 12 -11.31 -0.60 3.27
N ASP A 13 -10.46 -1.13 2.39
CA ASP A 13 -9.10 -1.54 2.74
C ASP A 13 -8.19 -0.36 3.11
N ILE A 14 -8.31 0.78 2.43
CA ILE A 14 -7.66 2.03 2.83
C ILE A 14 -8.22 2.48 4.18
N GLY A 15 -9.54 2.49 4.31
CA GLY A 15 -10.25 2.96 5.50
C GLY A 15 -9.84 2.23 6.77
N LYS A 16 -9.71 0.90 6.74
CA LYS A 16 -9.24 0.14 7.91
C LYS A 16 -7.78 0.43 8.27
N GLY A 17 -6.93 0.70 7.27
CA GLY A 17 -5.54 1.10 7.50
C GLY A 17 -5.44 2.45 8.19
N VAL A 18 -6.24 3.42 7.73
CA VAL A 18 -6.38 4.73 8.38
C VAL A 18 -6.94 4.57 9.80
N ALA A 19 -8.00 3.78 9.97
CA ALA A 19 -8.64 3.56 11.26
C ALA A 19 -7.65 2.95 12.27
N ALA A 20 -6.83 1.97 11.87
CA ALA A 20 -5.84 1.36 12.74
C ALA A 20 -4.86 2.40 13.32
N VAL A 21 -4.32 3.28 12.48
CA VAL A 21 -3.39 4.34 12.92
C VAL A 21 -4.10 5.37 13.79
N LYS A 22 -5.28 5.85 13.36
CA LYS A 22 -6.01 6.91 14.07
C LYS A 22 -6.55 6.45 15.42
N ILE A 23 -7.09 5.24 15.52
CA ILE A 23 -7.56 4.65 16.78
C ILE A 23 -6.37 4.45 17.73
N ALA A 24 -5.24 3.95 17.23
CA ALA A 24 -4.04 3.80 18.06
C ALA A 24 -3.55 5.16 18.59
N GLN A 25 -3.54 6.20 17.76
CA GLN A 25 -3.19 7.57 18.17
C GLN A 25 -4.15 8.13 19.24
N MET A 26 -5.44 7.85 19.12
CA MET A 26 -6.46 8.30 20.08
C MET A 26 -6.36 7.58 21.44
N VAL A 27 -6.12 6.27 21.43
CA VAL A 27 -6.10 5.45 22.65
C VAL A 27 -4.77 5.52 23.40
N LEU A 28 -3.65 5.52 22.67
CA LEU A 28 -2.30 5.40 23.24
C LEU A 28 -1.56 6.74 23.36
N GLY A 29 -2.15 7.82 22.83
CA GLY A 29 -1.51 9.12 22.71
C GLY A 29 -0.42 9.16 21.63
N GLN A 30 -0.10 10.36 21.15
CA GLN A 30 0.86 10.54 20.06
C GLN A 30 2.31 10.19 20.42
N SER A 31 2.63 10.16 21.72
CA SER A 31 3.96 9.79 22.24
C SER A 31 4.27 8.29 22.11
N SER A 32 3.27 7.45 21.82
CA SER A 32 3.42 5.99 21.69
C SER A 32 3.70 5.56 20.25
N GLU A 33 4.68 6.19 19.58
CA GLU A 33 4.96 6.04 18.15
C GLU A 33 5.14 4.57 17.71
N LEU A 34 5.91 3.79 18.46
CA LEU A 34 6.16 2.38 18.15
C LEU A 34 4.87 1.55 18.15
N LEU A 35 3.98 1.78 19.12
CA LEU A 35 2.71 1.05 19.21
C LEU A 35 1.74 1.44 18.08
N ILE A 36 1.76 2.72 17.67
CA ILE A 36 0.99 3.20 16.51
C ILE A 36 1.48 2.52 15.23
N LEU A 37 2.79 2.42 15.02
CA LEU A 37 3.36 1.70 13.88
C LEU A 37 2.98 0.21 13.92
N LEU A 38 3.09 -0.44 15.08
CA LEU A 38 2.69 -1.83 15.26
C LEU A 38 1.21 -2.06 14.94
N ALA A 39 0.32 -1.13 15.33
CA ALA A 39 -1.08 -1.21 14.94
C ALA A 39 -1.26 -1.17 13.42
N GLY A 40 -0.50 -0.32 12.72
CA GLY A 40 -0.45 -0.29 11.26
C GLY A 40 0.05 -1.60 10.65
N VAL A 41 1.14 -2.18 11.18
CA VAL A 41 1.63 -3.51 10.74
C VAL A 41 0.55 -4.56 10.93
N MET A 42 -0.09 -4.62 12.09
CA MET A 42 -1.11 -5.62 12.39
C MET A 42 -2.32 -5.51 11.46
N ALA A 43 -2.69 -4.30 11.04
CA ALA A 43 -3.74 -4.10 10.04
C ALA A 43 -3.35 -4.66 8.66
N ILE A 44 -2.10 -4.46 8.23
CA ILE A 44 -1.57 -4.98 6.96
C ILE A 44 -1.46 -6.50 7.02
N VAL A 45 -0.86 -7.04 8.08
CA VAL A 45 -0.70 -8.48 8.30
C VAL A 45 -2.07 -9.15 8.37
N GLY A 46 -3.03 -8.60 9.12
CA GLY A 46 -4.38 -9.15 9.21
C GLY A 46 -5.15 -9.15 7.88
N HIS A 47 -4.82 -8.25 6.95
CA HIS A 47 -5.38 -8.29 5.59
C HIS A 47 -4.71 -9.36 4.73
N ASN A 48 -3.38 -9.46 4.76
CA ASN A 48 -2.64 -10.41 3.95
C ASN A 48 -2.78 -11.85 4.45
N LEU A 49 -2.89 -12.03 5.77
CA LEU A 49 -3.03 -13.30 6.46
C LEU A 49 -4.39 -13.36 7.17
N SER A 50 -5.45 -13.03 6.44
CA SER A 50 -6.81 -13.01 6.98
C SER A 50 -7.22 -14.41 7.44
N ILE A 51 -7.52 -14.56 8.74
CA ILE A 51 -8.03 -15.80 9.33
C ILE A 51 -9.33 -16.22 8.65
N PHE A 52 -10.16 -15.25 8.25
CA PHE A 52 -11.42 -15.49 7.54
C PHE A 52 -11.21 -16.05 6.12
N LEU A 53 -10.05 -15.80 5.52
CA LEU A 53 -9.66 -16.32 4.20
C LEU A 53 -8.63 -17.45 4.31
N LYS A 54 -8.55 -18.13 5.47
CA LYS A 54 -7.60 -19.23 5.72
C LYS A 54 -6.14 -18.84 5.43
N PHE A 55 -5.78 -17.61 5.79
CA PHE A 55 -4.45 -17.03 5.59
C PHE A 55 -4.04 -16.81 4.12
N ASP A 56 -4.99 -16.86 3.19
CA ASP A 56 -4.79 -16.57 1.76
C ASP A 56 -5.41 -15.21 1.39
N GLY A 57 -4.87 -14.15 1.99
CA GLY A 57 -5.33 -12.78 1.80
C GLY A 57 -4.69 -12.05 0.61
N GLY A 58 -5.02 -10.77 0.47
CA GLY A 58 -4.49 -9.91 -0.59
C GLY A 58 -3.04 -9.48 -0.37
N ARG A 59 -2.49 -8.69 -1.30
CA ARG A 59 -1.11 -8.17 -1.23
C ARG A 59 -0.92 -7.00 -0.26
N GLY A 60 -2.00 -6.47 0.32
CA GLY A 60 -1.91 -5.40 1.34
C GLY A 60 -1.67 -4.00 0.82
N VAL A 61 -1.72 -3.75 -0.49
CA VAL A 61 -1.41 -2.43 -1.07
C VAL A 61 -2.37 -1.36 -0.58
N ALA A 62 -3.69 -1.55 -0.72
CA ALA A 62 -4.69 -0.59 -0.29
C ALA A 62 -4.63 -0.31 1.23
N THR A 63 -4.41 -1.37 2.03
CA THR A 63 -4.25 -1.22 3.49
C THR A 63 -2.98 -0.44 3.84
N SER A 64 -1.87 -0.71 3.14
CA SER A 64 -0.60 0.02 3.30
C SER A 64 -0.74 1.49 2.91
N VAL A 65 -1.50 1.80 1.86
CA VAL A 65 -1.82 3.18 1.47
C VAL A 65 -2.59 3.90 2.58
N GLY A 66 -3.55 3.24 3.23
CA GLY A 66 -4.27 3.83 4.38
C GLY A 66 -3.38 4.10 5.59
N VAL A 67 -2.52 3.13 5.94
CA VAL A 67 -1.56 3.27 7.05
C VAL A 67 -0.55 4.38 6.76
N LEU A 68 0.15 4.30 5.63
CA LEU A 68 1.20 5.27 5.27
C LEU A 68 0.62 6.63 4.93
N GLY A 69 -0.59 6.70 4.35
CA GLY A 69 -1.28 7.97 4.10
C GLY A 69 -1.65 8.71 5.38
N SER A 70 -1.80 8.00 6.50
CA SER A 70 -2.03 8.61 7.82
C SER A 70 -0.76 9.20 8.44
N LEU A 71 0.43 8.75 7.99
CA LEU A 71 1.75 9.13 8.53
C LEU A 71 2.52 10.10 7.60
N ALA A 72 2.36 9.91 6.29
CA ALA A 72 3.06 10.58 5.21
C ALA A 72 2.08 10.89 4.05
N PRO A 73 1.06 11.74 4.29
CA PRO A 73 -0.01 11.97 3.33
C PRO A 73 0.47 12.57 2.01
N VAL A 74 1.41 13.51 2.05
CA VAL A 74 1.92 14.20 0.85
C VAL A 74 2.68 13.22 -0.04
N GLU A 75 3.54 12.39 0.57
CA GLU A 75 4.34 11.40 -0.13
C GLU A 75 3.45 10.33 -0.77
N VAL A 76 2.44 9.86 -0.04
CA VAL A 76 1.47 8.88 -0.57
C VAL A 76 0.64 9.46 -1.71
N LEU A 77 0.25 10.75 -1.66
CA LEU A 77 -0.43 11.42 -2.77
C LEU A 77 0.45 11.50 -4.01
N ILE A 78 1.73 11.86 -3.86
CA ILE A 78 2.69 11.89 -4.98
C ILE A 78 2.86 10.50 -5.57
N VAL A 79 3.05 9.47 -4.73
CA VAL A 79 3.13 8.08 -5.19
C VAL A 79 1.84 7.64 -5.87
N GLY A 80 0.67 8.05 -5.38
CA GLY A 80 -0.63 7.76 -6.00
C GLY A 80 -0.74 8.37 -7.41
N ALA A 81 -0.24 9.59 -7.61
CA ALA A 81 -0.20 10.22 -8.93
C ALA A 81 0.74 9.48 -9.89
N ILE A 82 1.92 9.07 -9.42
CA ILE A 82 2.87 8.28 -10.21
C ILE A 82 2.27 6.91 -10.57
N TRP A 83 1.65 6.23 -9.60
CA TRP A 83 0.97 4.95 -9.78
C TRP A 83 -0.10 5.03 -10.86
N PHE A 84 -0.95 6.06 -10.79
CA PHE A 84 -2.01 6.29 -11.78
C PHE A 84 -1.42 6.56 -13.18
N THR A 85 -0.38 7.37 -13.25
CA THR A 85 0.32 7.67 -14.51
C THR A 85 0.90 6.41 -15.14
N ILE A 86 1.54 5.53 -14.36
CA ILE A 86 2.08 4.26 -14.84
C ILE A 86 0.97 3.36 -15.38
N ILE A 87 -0.17 3.28 -14.70
CA ILE A 87 -1.30 2.47 -15.17
C ILE A 87 -1.87 3.01 -16.46
N LEU A 88 -2.04 4.32 -16.59
CA LEU A 88 -2.51 4.94 -17.84
C LEU A 88 -1.60 4.61 -19.02
N LEU A 89 -0.29 4.65 -18.82
CA LEU A 89 0.69 4.43 -19.89
C LEU A 89 0.90 2.94 -20.22
N THR A 90 0.89 2.07 -19.21
CA THR A 90 1.34 0.67 -19.36
C THR A 90 0.23 -0.36 -19.21
N ARG A 91 -0.91 0.04 -18.63
CA ARG A 91 -2.01 -0.82 -18.20
C ARG A 91 -1.63 -1.86 -17.12
N TYR A 92 -0.46 -1.75 -16.51
CA TYR A 92 0.01 -2.66 -15.46
C TYR A 92 -0.16 -2.07 -14.06
N VAL A 93 -1.09 -2.63 -13.27
CA VAL A 93 -1.32 -2.24 -11.87
C VAL A 93 -0.15 -2.63 -10.96
N SER A 94 0.42 -3.81 -11.22
CA SER A 94 1.54 -4.34 -10.44
C SER A 94 2.79 -3.47 -10.62
N LEU A 95 3.08 -3.04 -11.85
CA LEU A 95 4.20 -2.14 -12.14
C LEU A 95 4.06 -0.83 -11.36
N GLY A 96 2.89 -0.19 -11.43
CA GLY A 96 2.62 1.02 -10.65
C GLY A 96 2.84 0.82 -9.16
N SER A 97 2.36 -0.30 -8.61
CA SER A 97 2.48 -0.61 -7.18
C SER A 97 3.93 -0.84 -6.74
N ILE A 98 4.72 -1.56 -7.54
CA ILE A 98 6.14 -1.82 -7.26
C ILE A 98 6.94 -0.53 -7.35
N THR A 99 6.74 0.27 -8.40
CA THR A 99 7.41 1.57 -8.55
C THR A 99 7.05 2.51 -7.39
N GLY A 100 5.78 2.56 -7.01
CA GLY A 100 5.33 3.34 -5.86
C GLY A 100 5.99 2.91 -4.55
N ALA A 101 6.12 1.59 -4.31
CA ALA A 101 6.82 1.07 -3.15
C ALA A 101 8.31 1.49 -3.10
N VAL A 102 8.99 1.52 -4.25
CA VAL A 102 10.39 1.97 -4.32
C VAL A 102 10.51 3.47 -4.07
N ILE A 103 9.62 4.28 -4.64
CA ILE A 103 9.68 5.75 -4.58
C ILE A 103 9.28 6.29 -3.20
N LEU A 104 8.33 5.64 -2.52
CA LEU A 104 7.78 6.13 -1.26
C LEU A 104 8.84 6.44 -0.18
N PRO A 105 9.76 5.53 0.20
CA PRO A 105 10.77 5.82 1.21
C PRO A 105 11.76 6.90 0.76
N ILE A 106 12.02 7.02 -0.55
CA ILE A 106 12.86 8.10 -1.11
C ILE A 106 12.18 9.45 -0.89
N LEU A 107 10.87 9.54 -1.14
CA LEU A 107 10.11 10.76 -0.86
C LEU A 107 10.06 11.08 0.64
N MET A 108 9.83 10.08 1.50
CA MET A 108 9.85 10.30 2.96
C MET A 108 11.18 10.86 3.43
N PHE A 109 12.29 10.37 2.87
CA PHE A 109 13.63 10.91 3.14
C PHE A 109 13.78 12.33 2.60
N ALA A 110 13.41 12.58 1.34
CA ALA A 110 13.54 13.90 0.70
C ALA A 110 12.68 14.99 1.38
N PHE A 111 11.53 14.62 1.95
CA PHE A 111 10.64 15.52 2.67
C PHE A 111 10.99 15.64 4.17
N GLY A 112 12.08 15.03 4.62
CA GLY A 112 12.58 15.18 5.99
C GLY A 112 11.71 14.51 7.05
N LYS A 113 11.05 13.38 6.73
CA LYS A 113 10.30 12.63 7.74
C LYS A 113 11.21 12.10 8.84
N PRO A 114 10.70 11.92 10.07
CA PRO A 114 11.45 11.28 11.14
C PRO A 114 11.99 9.90 10.72
N ASN A 115 13.20 9.57 11.17
CA ASN A 115 13.89 8.32 10.82
C ASN A 115 13.03 7.08 11.05
N PHE A 116 12.24 7.04 12.13
CA PHE A 116 11.38 5.90 12.44
C PHE A 116 10.27 5.71 11.39
N ILE A 117 9.70 6.79 10.84
CA ILE A 117 8.70 6.74 9.75
C ILE A 117 9.36 6.27 8.45
N ILE A 118 10.58 6.74 8.16
CA ILE A 118 11.34 6.31 6.98
C ILE A 118 11.65 4.81 7.05
N ILE A 119 12.19 4.34 8.19
CA ILE A 119 12.47 2.92 8.42
C ILE A 119 11.20 2.09 8.27
N PHE A 120 10.09 2.56 8.85
CA PHE A 120 8.79 1.92 8.70
C PHE A 120 8.34 1.85 7.23
N GLY A 121 8.45 2.96 6.50
CA GLY A 121 8.14 3.03 5.08
C GLY A 121 8.99 2.06 4.25
N VAL A 122 10.29 1.93 4.54
CA VAL A 122 11.18 0.96 3.91
C VAL A 122 10.71 -0.47 4.17
N LEU A 123 10.36 -0.81 5.41
CA LEU A 123 9.91 -2.16 5.77
C LEU A 123 8.60 -2.52 5.06
N ILE A 124 7.61 -1.63 5.06
CA ILE A 124 6.34 -1.86 4.35
C ILE A 124 6.57 -1.94 2.83
N SER A 125 7.45 -1.10 2.29
CA SER A 125 7.79 -1.13 0.86
C SER A 125 8.46 -2.45 0.46
N ALA A 126 9.40 -2.94 1.27
CA ALA A 126 10.02 -4.25 1.05
C ALA A 126 9.00 -5.39 1.10
N PHE A 127 8.07 -5.34 2.06
CA PHE A 127 6.97 -6.30 2.17
C PHE A 127 6.04 -6.28 0.95
N VAL A 128 5.68 -5.09 0.46
CA VAL A 128 4.88 -4.94 -0.77
C VAL A 128 5.62 -5.48 -1.98
N ILE A 129 6.91 -5.19 -2.13
CA ILE A 129 7.71 -5.72 -3.25
C ILE A 129 7.77 -7.25 -3.17
N TYR A 130 8.01 -7.82 -1.99
CA TYR A 130 8.02 -9.26 -1.77
C TYR A 130 6.67 -9.91 -2.12
N SER A 131 5.55 -9.28 -1.75
CA SER A 131 4.22 -9.78 -2.08
C SER A 131 3.90 -9.72 -3.58
N HIS A 132 4.69 -8.99 -4.37
CA HIS A 132 4.57 -8.89 -5.82
C HIS A 132 5.57 -9.77 -6.59
N LYS A 133 6.32 -10.67 -5.94
CA LYS A 133 7.31 -11.55 -6.61
C LYS A 133 6.77 -12.27 -7.86
N ASP A 134 5.52 -12.75 -7.82
CA ASP A 134 4.91 -13.42 -8.97
C ASP A 134 4.57 -12.44 -10.10
N ASN A 135 4.16 -11.20 -9.77
CA ASN A 135 3.94 -10.16 -10.78
C ASN A 135 5.25 -9.70 -11.40
N ILE A 136 6.32 -9.60 -10.60
CA ILE A 136 7.66 -9.26 -11.10
C ILE A 136 8.09 -10.31 -12.12
N ASN A 137 7.98 -11.60 -11.78
CA ASN A 137 8.28 -12.68 -12.71
C ASN A 137 7.44 -12.58 -13.98
N ARG A 138 6.14 -12.27 -13.87
CA ARG A 138 5.28 -12.11 -15.05
C ARG A 138 5.59 -10.88 -15.90
N LEU A 139 5.97 -9.76 -15.27
CA LEU A 139 6.43 -8.55 -15.96
C LEU A 139 7.69 -8.83 -16.77
N LEU A 140 8.67 -9.52 -16.16
CA LEU A 140 9.92 -9.89 -16.83
C LEU A 140 9.70 -10.85 -18.01
N ASN A 141 8.70 -11.73 -17.91
CA ASN A 141 8.33 -12.65 -18.99
C ASN A 141 7.31 -12.07 -19.98
N GLY A 142 6.88 -10.82 -19.81
CA GLY A 142 5.91 -10.16 -20.70
C GLY A 142 4.48 -10.74 -20.65
N ASN A 143 4.14 -11.52 -19.62
CA ASN A 143 2.84 -12.19 -19.48
C ASN A 143 2.03 -11.70 -18.26
N GLU A 144 2.35 -10.52 -17.74
CA GLU A 144 1.58 -9.86 -16.69
C GLU A 144 0.21 -9.40 -17.21
N ASN A 145 -0.80 -9.46 -16.33
CA ASN A 145 -2.16 -9.05 -16.66
C ASN A 145 -2.25 -7.53 -16.84
N LYS A 146 -2.83 -7.10 -17.97
CA LYS A 146 -3.16 -5.71 -18.23
C LYS A 146 -4.60 -5.41 -17.82
N ILE A 147 -4.87 -4.18 -17.37
CA ILE A 147 -6.23 -3.65 -17.30
C ILE A 147 -6.78 -3.53 -18.72
N SER A 148 -8.00 -4.02 -18.93
CA SER A 148 -8.83 -3.70 -20.10
C SER A 148 -9.63 -2.43 -19.84
N TRP A 149 -9.59 -1.51 -20.78
CA TRP A 149 -10.44 -0.32 -20.79
C TRP A 149 -11.83 -0.66 -21.32
N PRO A 150 -12.85 0.16 -21.04
CA PRO A 150 -14.23 -0.07 -21.51
C PRO A 150 -14.38 -0.21 -23.04
N ASN A 151 -13.38 0.25 -23.81
CA ASN A 151 -13.36 0.23 -25.27
C ASN A 151 -12.38 -0.81 -25.87
N ASP A 152 -11.76 -1.66 -25.03
CA ASP A 152 -10.91 -2.77 -25.49
C ASP A 152 -11.71 -4.05 -25.78
#